data_AF-A0A3D3IWR7-F1
#
_entry.id   AF-A0A3D3IWR7-F1
#
_cell.length_a   1.000
_cell.length_b   1.000
_cell.length_c   1.000
_cell.angle_alpha   90.00
_cell.angle_beta   90.00
_cell.angle_gamma   90.00
#
_symmetry.space_group_name_H-M   'P 1'
#
loop_
_entity.id
_entity.type
_entity.pdbx_description
1 polymer ?
#
loop_
_entity_poly.entity_id
_entity_poly.type
_entity_poly.pdbx_seq_one_letter_code
_entity_poly.pdbx_strand_id
1 'polypeptide(L)'
;KSTYARCGLIVNVTPLEPGWEGQVTLEISNTTPLPAKVYANEGICQFLFFQGASACETTYAMRAGKYMGQRGVTLPKLDKAG
;
A
#
# COMPACT_ATOMS: atom_id res chain seq x y z
N LYS A 1 1.10 10.14 7.63
CA LYS A 1 0.77 10.87 8.89
C LYS A 1 1.65 12.11 9.00
N SER A 2 1.13 13.23 9.49
CA SER A 2 1.85 14.52 9.43
C SER A 2 3.18 14.55 10.21
N THR A 3 3.32 13.69 11.23
CA THR A 3 4.60 13.47 11.96
C THR A 3 5.74 13.05 11.03
N TYR A 4 5.54 12.01 10.20
CA TYR A 4 6.57 11.49 9.30
C TYR A 4 6.83 12.40 8.10
N ALA A 5 5.78 13.00 7.55
CA ALA A 5 5.93 13.95 6.46
C ALA A 5 6.82 15.14 6.85
N ARG A 6 6.71 15.63 8.10
CA ARG A 6 7.53 16.75 8.61
C ARG A 6 8.99 16.39 8.87
N CYS A 7 9.33 15.10 9.02
CA CYS A 7 10.71 14.63 9.07
C CYS A 7 11.22 14.14 7.70
N GLY A 8 10.49 14.41 6.61
CA GLY A 8 10.85 14.05 5.25
C GLY A 8 10.74 12.56 4.91
N LEU A 9 9.94 11.82 5.67
CA LEU A 9 9.54 10.46 5.33
C LEU A 9 8.25 10.47 4.50
N ILE A 10 8.32 9.86 3.32
CA ILE A 10 7.20 9.64 2.41
C ILE A 10 6.78 8.18 2.52
N VAL A 11 5.48 7.94 2.64
CA VAL A 11 4.91 6.58 2.60
C VAL A 11 4.03 6.47 1.38
N ASN A 12 4.43 5.61 0.44
CA ASN A 12 3.68 5.30 -0.76
C ASN A 12 2.99 3.95 -0.61
N VAL A 13 1.78 3.88 -1.19
CA VAL A 13 0.98 2.67 -1.28
C VAL A 13 0.11 2.78 -2.53
N THR A 14 -0.07 1.68 -3.26
CA THR A 14 -1.02 1.68 -4.38
C THR A 14 -2.45 1.70 -3.86
N PRO A 15 -3.40 2.37 -4.55
CA PRO A 15 -4.80 2.32 -4.18
C PRO A 15 -5.30 0.88 -4.00
N LEU A 16 -6.06 0.65 -2.92
CA LEU A 16 -6.68 -0.64 -2.66
C LEU A 16 -8.03 -0.67 -3.36
N GLU A 17 -8.18 -1.62 -4.28
CA GLU A 17 -9.39 -1.74 -5.08
C GLU A 17 -10.49 -2.56 -4.37
N PRO A 18 -11.76 -2.38 -4.76
CA PRO A 18 -12.87 -3.18 -4.23
C PRO A 18 -12.61 -4.69 -4.35
N GLY A 19 -12.85 -5.40 -3.25
CA GLY A 19 -12.60 -6.84 -3.14
C GLY A 19 -11.14 -7.25 -2.98
N TRP A 20 -10.20 -6.31 -2.83
CA TRP A 20 -8.82 -6.64 -2.45
C TRP A 20 -8.75 -7.12 -0.99
N GLU A 21 -7.93 -8.14 -0.73
CA GLU A 21 -7.59 -8.62 0.61
C GLU A 21 -6.08 -8.86 0.72
N GLY A 22 -5.46 -8.49 1.84
CA GLY A 22 -4.04 -8.76 2.08
C GLY A 22 -3.45 -7.96 3.23
N GLN A 23 -2.18 -8.21 3.53
CA GLN A 23 -1.34 -7.25 4.24
C GLN A 23 -0.81 -6.22 3.25
N VAL A 24 -0.90 -4.94 3.56
CA VAL A 24 -0.45 -3.89 2.65
C VAL A 24 1.07 -3.79 2.65
N THR A 25 1.68 -3.83 1.47
CA THR A 25 3.10 -3.46 1.29
C THR A 25 3.22 -1.94 1.25
N LEU A 26 4.02 -1.36 2.15
CA LEU A 26 4.33 0.06 2.18
C LEU A 26 5.73 0.30 1.62
N GLU A 27 5.86 1.29 0.74
CA GLU A 27 7.15 1.83 0.33
C GLU A 27 7.43 3.08 1.18
N ILE A 28 8.59 3.12 1.83
CA ILE A 28 9.00 4.26 2.66
C ILE A 28 10.26 4.87 2.04
N SER A 29 10.19 6.17 1.72
CA SER A 29 11.28 6.94 1.15
C SER A 29 11.72 8.04 2.12
N ASN A 30 13.02 8.16 2.38
CA ASN A 30 13.61 9.27 3.12
C ASN A 30 14.19 10.30 2.15
N THR A 31 13.60 11.49 2.10
CA THR A 31 14.01 12.57 1.20
C THR A 31 14.94 13.58 1.87
N THR A 32 15.49 13.25 3.04
CA THR A 32 16.43 14.09 3.78
C THR A 32 17.79 13.40 3.89
N PRO A 33 18.89 14.15 4.10
CA PRO A 33 20.19 13.55 4.37
C PRO A 33 20.32 12.99 5.80
N LEU A 34 19.33 13.22 6.67
CA LEU A 34 19.37 12.79 8.06
C LEU A 34 18.77 11.38 8.20
N PRO A 35 19.36 10.52 9.05
CA PRO A 35 18.77 9.22 9.34
C PRO A 35 17.43 9.39 10.06
N ALA A 36 16.43 8.61 9.67
CA ALA A 36 15.11 8.57 10.31
C ALA A 36 14.87 7.19 10.93
N LYS A 37 14.24 7.17 12.11
CA LYS A 37 13.82 5.92 12.78
C LYS A 37 12.33 5.73 12.59
N VAL A 38 11.94 4.53 12.19
CA VAL A 38 10.54 4.08 12.11
C VAL A 38 10.42 2.87 13.03
N TYR A 39 9.51 2.95 13.99
CA TYR A 39 9.25 1.89 14.94
C TYR A 39 8.01 1.09 14.53
N ALA A 40 7.94 -0.17 14.96
CA ALA A 40 6.73 -0.95 14.80
C ALA A 40 5.59 -0.34 15.63
N ASN A 41 4.35 -0.45 15.13
CA ASN A 41 3.10 -0.11 15.83
C ASN A 41 2.80 1.39 16.10
N GLU A 42 3.61 2.35 15.65
CA GLU A 42 3.37 3.80 15.87
C GLU A 42 2.39 4.45 14.86
N GLY A 43 1.91 3.68 13.88
CA GLY A 43 0.99 4.12 12.83
C GLY A 43 1.64 5.14 11.88
N ILE A 44 2.00 4.71 10.67
CA ILE A 44 2.79 5.51 9.72
C ILE A 44 1.94 6.19 8.63
N CYS A 45 0.84 5.55 8.24
CA CYS A 45 -0.14 6.03 7.26
C CYS A 45 -1.57 5.79 7.76
N GLN A 46 -2.54 6.22 6.98
CA GLN A 46 -3.97 5.99 7.24
C GLN A 46 -4.66 5.66 5.92
N PHE A 47 -5.68 4.82 5.98
CA PHE A 47 -6.54 4.56 4.83
C PHE A 47 -7.77 5.46 4.88
N LEU A 48 -8.15 5.95 3.71
CA LEU A 48 -9.43 6.59 3.50
C LEU A 48 -10.27 5.62 2.66
N PHE A 49 -11.45 5.28 3.16
CA PHE A 49 -12.39 4.43 2.46
C PHE A 49 -13.41 5.33 1.76
N PHE A 50 -13.53 5.16 0.45
CA PHE A 50 -14.48 5.91 -0.36
C PHE A 50 -15.59 4.96 -0.81
N GLN A 51 -16.84 5.35 -0.58
CA GLN A 51 -17.99 4.58 -1.02
C GLN A 51 -18.23 4.85 -2.52
N GLY A 52 -18.33 3.78 -3.32
CA GLY A 52 -18.74 3.87 -4.71
C GLY A 52 -20.24 4.15 -4.85
N ALA A 53 -20.65 4.70 -6.00
CA ALA A 53 -22.06 4.96 -6.29
C ALA A 53 -22.90 3.67 -6.47
N SER A 54 -22.25 2.59 -6.88
CA SER A 54 -22.86 1.27 -7.09
C SER A 54 -21.84 0.16 -6.81
N ALA A 55 -22.30 -1.09 -6.79
CA ALA A 55 -21.41 -2.25 -6.72
C ALA A 55 -20.51 -2.31 -7.97
N CYS A 56 -19.25 -2.70 -7.77
CA CYS A 56 -18.30 -2.86 -8.88
C CYS A 56 -18.64 -4.09 -9.73
N GLU A 57 -18.72 -3.93 -11.05
CA GLU A 57 -18.94 -5.03 -11.99
C GLU A 57 -17.81 -6.06 -11.97
N THR A 58 -16.58 -5.62 -11.73
CA THR A 58 -15.40 -6.48 -11.62
C THR A 58 -14.55 -6.02 -10.45
N THR A 59 -14.29 -6.93 -9.50
CA THR A 59 -13.46 -6.68 -8.31
C THR A 59 -12.02 -7.10 -8.54
N TYR A 60 -11.12 -6.69 -7.64
CA TYR A 60 -9.73 -7.13 -7.65
C TYR A 60 -9.60 -8.66 -7.55
N ALA A 61 -10.45 -9.28 -6.72
CA ALA A 61 -10.52 -10.74 -6.56
C ALA A 61 -10.97 -11.43 -7.85
N MET A 62 -11.99 -10.89 -8.55
CA MET A 62 -12.50 -11.46 -9.81
C MET A 62 -11.45 -11.45 -10.93
N ARG A 63 -10.55 -10.45 -10.93
CA ARG A 63 -9.44 -10.38 -11.91
C ARG A 63 -8.27 -11.30 -11.57
N ALA A 64 -8.38 -12.13 -10.53
CA ALA A 64 -7.25 -12.90 -9.98
C ALA A 64 -6.01 -12.02 -9.76
N GLY A 65 -6.23 -10.84 -9.17
CA GLY A 65 -5.20 -9.81 -9.05
C GLY A 65 -3.92 -10.33 -8.41
N LYS A 66 -2.78 -9.95 -8.99
CA LYS A 66 -1.44 -10.50 -8.67
C LYS A 66 -1.11 -10.53 -7.17
N TYR A 67 -1.63 -9.57 -6.41
CA TYR A 67 -1.32 -9.36 -5.00
C TYR A 67 -2.48 -9.71 -4.06
N MET A 68 -3.48 -10.47 -4.54
CA MET A 68 -4.60 -10.94 -3.72
C MET A 68 -4.09 -11.89 -2.63
N GLY A 69 -4.56 -11.70 -1.40
CA GLY A 69 -4.21 -12.52 -0.25
C GLY A 69 -2.76 -12.38 0.21
N GLN A 70 -2.02 -11.35 -0.24
CA GLN A 70 -0.61 -11.24 0.06
C GLN A 70 -0.31 -11.13 1.57
N ARG A 71 0.88 -11.59 1.97
CA ARG A 71 1.39 -11.59 3.35
C ARG A 71 2.85 -11.14 3.36
N GLY A 72 3.27 -10.52 4.45
CA GLY A 72 4.59 -9.91 4.60
C GLY A 72 4.89 -8.86 3.55
N VAL A 73 6.18 -8.65 3.28
CA VAL A 73 6.65 -7.81 2.17
C VAL A 73 6.68 -8.67 0.91
N THR A 74 5.59 -8.65 0.15
CA THR A 74 5.53 -9.37 -1.14
C THR A 74 6.33 -8.61 -2.19
N LEU A 75 7.29 -9.30 -2.81
CA LEU A 75 8.14 -8.76 -3.88
C LEU A 75 7.36 -8.55 -5.19
N PRO A 76 7.86 -7.69 -6.10
CA PRO A 76 7.20 -7.44 -7.38
C PRO A 76 7.00 -8.73 -8.19
N LYS A 77 5.76 -8.94 -8.68
CA LYS A 77 5.41 -10.01 -9.61
C LYS A 77 5.44 -9.47 -11.04
N LEU A 78 6.61 -9.57 -11.67
CA LEU A 78 6.79 -9.25 -13.08
C LEU A 78 6.14 -10.35 -13.92
N ASP A 79 5.38 -9.95 -14.95
CA ASP A 79 4.99 -10.92 -15.97
C ASP A 79 6.28 -11.38 -16.67
N LYS A 80 6.39 -12.67 -16.98
CA LYS A 80 7.52 -13.14 -17.78
C LYS A 80 7.47 -12.36 -19.10
N ALA A 81 8.53 -11.61 -19.41
CA ALA A 81 8.71 -11.14 -20.77
C ALA A 81 8.62 -12.36 -21.68
N GLY A 82 7.62 -12.36 -22.56
CA GLY A 82 7.51 -13.34 -23.65
C GLY A 82 8.65 -13.20 -24.63
#